data_AF-A0A1I6DHZ3-F1
#
_entry.id   AF-A0A1I6DHZ3-F1
#
_cell.length_a   1.000
_cell.length_b   1.000
_cell.length_c   1.000
_cell.angle_alpha   90.00
_cell.angle_beta   90.00
_cell.angle_gamma   90.00
#
_symmetry.space_group_name_H-M   'P 1'
#
loop_
_entity.id
_entity.type
_entity.pdbx_description
1 polymer ?
#
loop_
_entity_poly.entity_id
_entity_poly.type
_entity_poly.pdbx_seq_one_letter_code
_entity_poly.pdbx_strand_id
1 'polypeptide(L)'
;MSPKAKPYSLGRTIAVGLAIAASFAILSLFFLYLQARGNLQRLAGEVVAVSQVGVSVQNARGDITAVTVPLDAELHGMASFRELEPGQHVMIRGRILDDGTFEVDRMRTLTEGPVR
;
A
#
# COMPACT_ATOMS: atom_id res chain seq x y z
N MET A 1 -1.21 -52.66 33.83
CA MET A 1 -0.30 -52.79 32.66
C MET A 1 -0.32 -51.46 31.91
N SER A 2 0.77 -50.69 31.98
CA SER A 2 0.89 -49.43 31.24
C SER A 2 1.31 -49.72 29.79
N PRO A 3 0.65 -49.14 28.76
CA PRO A 3 1.02 -49.38 27.38
C PRO A 3 2.42 -48.82 27.09
N LYS A 4 3.37 -49.71 26.73
CA LYS A 4 4.70 -49.33 26.24
C LYS A 4 4.54 -48.49 24.97
N ALA A 5 4.92 -47.22 25.02
CA ALA A 5 4.97 -46.35 23.85
C ALA A 5 5.91 -46.95 22.80
N LYS A 6 5.44 -47.12 21.56
CA LYS A 6 6.26 -47.59 20.44
C LYS A 6 7.36 -46.56 20.16
N PRO A 7 8.63 -46.98 19.96
CA PRO A 7 9.71 -46.05 19.68
C PRO A 7 9.43 -45.32 18.35
N TYR A 8 9.51 -44.00 18.38
CA TYR A 8 9.33 -43.14 17.20
C TYR A 8 10.41 -43.49 16.18
N SER A 9 10.02 -43.81 14.93
CA SER A 9 11.02 -44.11 13.89
C SER A 9 11.71 -42.81 13.45
N LEU A 10 13.02 -42.76 13.61
CA LEU A 10 13.87 -41.59 13.35
C LEU A 10 13.61 -40.93 11.98
N GLY A 11 13.38 -41.72 10.93
CA GLY A 11 13.06 -41.22 9.59
C GLY A 11 11.71 -40.50 9.49
N ARG A 12 10.68 -40.96 10.22
CA ARG A 12 9.39 -40.26 10.29
C ARG A 12 9.51 -38.94 11.03
N THR A 13 10.32 -38.89 12.09
CA THR A 13 10.56 -37.65 12.83
C THR A 13 11.27 -36.60 11.98
N ILE A 14 12.28 -37.00 11.20
CA ILE A 14 12.98 -36.11 10.25
C ILE A 14 12.01 -35.61 9.17
N ALA A 15 11.22 -36.51 8.56
CA ALA A 15 10.27 -36.15 7.53
C ALA A 15 9.21 -35.14 8.03
N VAL A 16 8.70 -35.33 9.25
CA VAL A 16 7.76 -34.39 9.87
C VAL A 16 8.42 -33.03 10.12
N GLY A 17 9.66 -33.02 10.64
CA GLY A 17 10.41 -31.76 10.84
C GLY A 17 10.63 -30.99 9.54
N LEU A 18 10.98 -31.69 8.46
CA LEU A 18 11.19 -31.10 7.13
C LEU A 18 9.88 -30.56 6.54
N ALA A 19 8.78 -31.28 6.72
CA ALA A 19 7.45 -30.85 6.27
C ALA A 19 6.99 -29.58 7.01
N ILE A 20 7.23 -29.50 8.32
CA ILE A 20 6.94 -28.30 9.12
C ILE A 20 7.78 -27.12 8.63
N ALA A 21 9.10 -27.30 8.48
CA ALA A 21 9.99 -26.25 7.99
C ALA A 21 9.58 -25.72 6.61
N ALA A 22 9.25 -26.61 5.67
CA ALA A 22 8.76 -26.23 4.35
C ALA A 22 7.44 -25.43 4.42
N SER A 23 6.53 -25.86 5.29
CA SER A 23 5.24 -25.17 5.50
C SER A 23 5.45 -23.74 6.03
N PHE A 24 6.35 -23.57 7.00
CA PHE A 24 6.71 -22.24 7.52
C PHE A 24 7.36 -21.35 6.46
N ALA A 25 8.24 -21.90 5.62
CA ALA A 25 8.87 -21.15 4.54
C ALA A 25 7.82 -20.65 3.51
N ILE A 26 6.88 -21.51 3.12
CA ILE A 26 5.79 -21.15 2.18
C ILE A 26 4.89 -20.07 2.80
N LEU A 27 4.48 -20.23 4.06
CA LEU A 27 3.66 -19.23 4.75
C LEU A 27 4.40 -17.89 4.88
N SER A 28 5.69 -17.90 5.21
CA SER A 28 6.50 -16.68 5.28
C SER A 28 6.58 -15.97 3.93
N LEU A 29 6.80 -16.71 2.84
CA LEU A 29 6.81 -16.15 1.49
C LEU A 29 5.44 -15.57 1.10
N PHE A 30 4.36 -16.24 1.48
CA PHE A 30 2.99 -15.78 1.25
C PHE A 30 2.70 -14.49 2.00
N PHE A 31 3.07 -14.37 3.27
CA PHE A 31 2.91 -13.13 4.03
C PHE A 31 3.77 -11.99 3.48
N LEU A 32 5.01 -12.27 3.07
CA LEU A 32 5.86 -11.28 2.41
C LEU A 32 5.23 -10.76 1.12
N TYR A 33 4.67 -11.66 0.31
CA TYR A 33 3.95 -11.30 -0.91
C TYR A 33 2.71 -10.45 -0.63
N LEU A 34 1.92 -10.81 0.38
CA LEU A 34 0.76 -10.02 0.79
C LEU A 34 1.16 -8.63 1.29
N GLN A 35 2.24 -8.53 2.07
CA GLN A 35 2.74 -7.25 2.58
C GLN A 35 3.26 -6.36 1.46
N ALA A 36 3.97 -6.94 0.48
CA ALA A 36 4.43 -6.22 -0.72
C ALA A 36 3.26 -5.67 -1.55
N ARG A 37 2.15 -6.42 -1.68
CA ARG A 37 0.93 -5.93 -2.36
C ARG A 37 0.11 -4.96 -1.53
N GLY A 38 0.18 -5.06 -0.20
CA GLY A 38 -0.59 -4.26 0.74
C GLY A 38 -0.10 -2.82 0.91
N ASN A 39 1.06 -2.45 0.36
CA ASN A 39 1.63 -1.11 0.56
C ASN A 39 0.94 0.00 -0.26
N LEU A 40 -0.12 -0.34 -1.03
CA LEU A 40 -0.92 0.64 -1.74
C LEU A 40 -1.95 1.25 -0.79
N GLN A 41 -1.67 2.45 -0.33
CA GLN A 41 -2.57 3.26 0.46
C GLN A 41 -3.48 4.11 -0.43
N ARG A 42 -4.64 4.47 0.11
CA ARG A 42 -5.56 5.42 -0.50
C ARG A 42 -5.67 6.66 0.38
N LEU A 43 -5.49 7.81 -0.23
CA LEU A 43 -5.65 9.12 0.38
C LEU A 43 -6.76 9.85 -0.38
N ALA A 44 -7.70 10.43 0.34
CA ALA A 44 -8.74 11.25 -0.24
C ALA A 44 -8.83 12.56 0.54
N GLY A 45 -8.96 13.66 -0.18
CA GLY A 45 -8.98 14.97 0.44
C GLY A 45 -9.00 16.10 -0.58
N GLU A 46 -8.92 17.30 -0.04
CA GLU A 46 -8.95 18.56 -0.78
C GLU A 46 -7.53 19.00 -1.14
N VAL A 47 -7.32 19.43 -2.39
CA VAL A 47 -6.06 20.02 -2.81
C VAL A 47 -5.90 21.38 -2.15
N VAL A 48 -4.78 21.60 -1.45
CA VAL A 48 -4.45 22.89 -0.80
C VAL A 48 -3.43 23.66 -1.62
N ALA A 49 -2.48 22.95 -2.22
CA ALA A 49 -1.42 23.55 -3.02
C ALA A 49 -0.93 22.59 -4.11
N VAL A 50 -0.48 23.15 -5.23
CA VAL A 50 0.13 22.40 -6.32
C VAL A 50 1.55 22.93 -6.52
N SER A 51 2.51 22.02 -6.67
CA SER A 51 3.93 22.32 -6.86
C SER A 51 4.43 21.76 -8.20
N GLN A 52 5.72 21.98 -8.50
CA GLN A 52 6.34 21.48 -9.73
C GLN A 52 6.39 19.95 -9.82
N VAL A 53 6.49 19.28 -8.67
CA VAL A 53 6.78 17.83 -8.52
C VAL A 53 5.65 17.06 -7.81
N GLY A 54 4.60 17.75 -7.37
CA GLY A 54 3.55 17.11 -6.58
C GLY A 54 2.46 18.06 -6.10
N VAL A 55 1.61 17.55 -5.21
CA VAL A 55 0.41 18.22 -4.70
C VAL A 55 0.39 18.11 -3.17
N SER A 56 -0.23 19.06 -2.47
CA SER A 56 -0.52 18.95 -1.04
C SER A 56 -2.01 18.76 -0.86
N VAL A 57 -2.40 17.72 -0.13
CA VAL A 57 -3.80 17.34 0.07
C VAL A 57 -4.15 17.36 1.56
N GLN A 58 -5.24 18.02 1.91
CA GLN A 58 -5.80 18.04 3.24
C GLN A 58 -6.87 16.97 3.39
N ASN A 59 -6.73 16.12 4.40
CA ASN A 59 -7.72 15.08 4.72
C ASN A 59 -8.90 15.67 5.52
N ALA A 60 -9.96 14.88 5.73
CA ALA A 60 -11.13 15.30 6.52
C ALA A 60 -10.84 15.60 8.01
N ARG A 61 -9.66 15.23 8.52
CA ARG A 61 -9.18 15.56 9.88
C ARG A 61 -8.42 16.89 9.94
N GLY A 62 -8.17 17.51 8.79
CA GLY A 62 -7.40 18.74 8.66
C GLY A 62 -5.89 18.53 8.46
N ASP A 63 -5.39 17.29 8.46
CA ASP A 63 -3.97 17.01 8.25
C ASP A 63 -3.60 17.19 6.79
N ILE A 64 -2.49 17.91 6.55
CA ILE A 64 -1.96 18.16 5.20
C ILE A 64 -0.87 17.13 4.91
N THR A 65 -1.01 16.41 3.80
CA THR A 65 -0.03 15.44 3.30
C THR A 65 0.51 15.92 1.95
N ALA A 66 1.83 16.02 1.83
CA ALA A 66 2.49 16.26 0.55
C ALA A 66 2.63 14.94 -0.21
N VAL A 67 2.23 14.95 -1.47
CA VAL A 67 2.23 13.79 -2.39
C VAL A 67 3.06 14.12 -3.62
N THR A 68 4.04 13.28 -3.91
CA THR A 68 4.88 13.38 -5.10
C THR A 68 4.24 12.63 -6.25
N VAL A 69 4.06 13.29 -7.39
CA VAL A 69 3.42 12.69 -8.57
C VAL A 69 4.50 12.38 -9.60
N PRO A 70 4.90 11.10 -9.76
CA PRO A 70 5.88 10.72 -10.76
C PRO A 70 5.28 10.77 -12.18
N LEU A 71 6.14 10.74 -13.19
CA LEU A 71 5.76 10.89 -14.61
C LEU A 71 4.90 9.73 -15.14
N ASP A 72 5.00 8.56 -14.51
CA ASP A 72 4.28 7.33 -14.83
C ASP A 72 2.96 7.17 -14.07
N ALA A 73 2.60 8.13 -13.21
CA ALA A 73 1.35 8.08 -12.46
C ALA A 73 0.12 8.09 -13.40
N GLU A 74 -0.84 7.21 -13.15
CA GLU A 74 -2.10 7.17 -13.90
C GLU A 74 -3.04 8.28 -13.44
N LEU A 75 -3.26 9.28 -14.30
CA LEU A 75 -4.18 10.39 -14.04
C LEU A 75 -5.54 10.13 -14.71
N HIS A 76 -6.61 10.13 -13.92
CA HIS A 76 -7.97 9.95 -14.42
C HIS A 76 -8.81 11.22 -14.24
N GLY A 77 -9.40 11.70 -15.34
CA GLY A 77 -10.22 12.92 -15.33
C GLY A 77 -9.41 14.21 -15.41
N MET A 78 -8.11 14.12 -15.72
CA MET A 78 -7.21 15.25 -15.95
C MET A 78 -6.12 14.83 -16.93
N ALA A 79 -5.56 15.76 -17.70
CA ALA A 79 -4.39 15.48 -18.54
C ALA A 79 -3.09 15.68 -17.77
N SER A 80 -3.10 16.55 -16.75
CA SER A 80 -1.97 16.78 -15.85
C SER A 80 -2.42 17.08 -14.44
N PHE A 81 -1.65 16.65 -13.43
CA PHE A 81 -1.88 17.03 -12.03
C PHE A 81 -1.71 18.54 -11.80
N ARG A 82 -1.05 19.24 -12.73
CA ARG A 82 -0.89 20.71 -12.69
C ARG A 82 -2.18 21.47 -13.01
N GLU A 83 -3.18 20.79 -13.56
CA GLU A 83 -4.52 21.35 -13.80
C GLU A 83 -5.35 21.39 -12.52
N LEU A 84 -4.88 20.75 -11.44
CA LEU A 84 -5.57 20.78 -10.16
C LEU A 84 -5.53 22.19 -9.58
N GLU A 85 -6.67 22.62 -9.06
CA GLU A 85 -6.79 23.88 -8.33
C GLU A 85 -7.01 23.61 -6.84
N PRO A 86 -6.49 24.49 -5.95
CA PRO A 86 -6.85 24.45 -4.55
C PRO A 86 -8.37 24.47 -4.36
N GLY A 87 -8.91 23.62 -3.49
CA GLY A 87 -10.35 23.42 -3.31
C GLY A 87 -10.94 22.20 -4.02
N GLN A 88 -10.22 21.60 -4.97
CA GLN A 88 -10.69 20.39 -5.65
C GLN A 88 -10.49 19.15 -4.79
N HIS A 89 -11.46 18.25 -4.80
CA HIS A 89 -11.37 16.97 -4.10
C HIS A 89 -10.77 15.90 -5.01
N VAL A 90 -9.73 15.24 -4.53
CA VAL A 90 -9.01 14.19 -5.24
C VAL A 90 -8.96 12.91 -4.42
N MET A 91 -8.94 11.79 -5.12
CA MET A 91 -8.61 10.49 -4.57
C MET A 91 -7.30 10.01 -5.18
N ILE A 92 -6.34 9.73 -4.32
CA ILE A 92 -4.99 9.36 -4.64
C ILE A 92 -4.77 7.94 -4.13
N ARG A 93 -4.21 7.10 -4.97
CA ARG A 93 -3.69 5.79 -4.61
C ARG A 93 -2.20 5.80 -4.85
N GLY A 94 -1.45 5.29 -3.89
CA GLY A 94 0.00 5.31 -3.97
C GLY A 94 0.61 4.55 -2.82
N ARG A 95 1.90 4.72 -2.62
CA ARG A 95 2.66 4.06 -1.56
C ARG A 95 3.40 5.10 -0.74
N ILE A 96 3.55 4.83 0.55
CA ILE A 96 4.49 5.58 1.37
C ILE A 96 5.86 4.94 1.17
N LEU A 97 6.84 5.76 0.80
CA LEU A 97 8.25 5.41 0.67
C LEU A 97 8.94 5.44 2.04
N ASP A 98 10.11 4.83 2.13
CA ASP A 98 10.86 4.70 3.39
C ASP A 98 11.29 6.06 3.98
N ASP A 99 11.38 7.09 3.14
CA ASP A 99 11.66 8.48 3.53
C ASP A 99 10.42 9.25 4.04
N GLY A 100 9.27 8.57 4.11
CA GLY A 100 7.99 9.14 4.55
C GLY A 100 7.25 9.92 3.46
N THR A 101 7.79 9.99 2.24
CA THR A 101 7.09 10.62 1.11
C THR A 101 6.01 9.70 0.55
N PHE A 102 4.93 10.28 0.06
CA PHE A 102 3.85 9.51 -0.58
C PHE A 102 3.98 9.63 -2.09
N GLU A 103 4.34 8.53 -2.75
CA GLU A 103 4.46 8.43 -4.19
C GLU A 103 3.13 7.99 -4.80
N VAL A 104 2.62 8.77 -5.75
CA VAL A 104 1.35 8.52 -6.41
C VAL A 104 1.49 7.47 -7.51
N ASP A 105 0.66 6.44 -7.43
CA ASP A 105 0.50 5.41 -8.49
C ASP A 105 -0.69 5.78 -9.40
N ARG A 106 -1.80 6.22 -8.79
CA ARG A 106 -3.00 6.64 -9.51
C ARG A 106 -3.67 7.81 -8.82
N MET A 107 -4.11 8.80 -9.60
CA MET A 107 -4.86 9.95 -9.10
C MET A 107 -6.16 10.13 -9.90
N ARG A 108 -7.24 10.49 -9.19
CA ARG A 108 -8.53 10.79 -9.79
C ARG A 108 -9.16 12.01 -9.13
N THR A 109 -9.72 12.90 -9.93
CA THR A 109 -10.60 13.97 -9.44
C THR A 109 -11.98 13.42 -9.08
N LEU A 110 -12.47 13.74 -7.88
CA LEU A 110 -13.81 13.33 -7.41
C LEU A 110 -14.88 14.34 -7.79
N THR A 111 -14.51 15.60 -7.99
CA THR A 111 -15.42 16.70 -8.35
C THR A 111 -14.84 17.45 -9.54
N GLU A 112 -15.64 17.71 -10.59
CA GLU A 112 -15.23 18.48 -11.78
C GLU A 112 -15.18 20.00 -11.52
N GLY A 113 -15.14 20.46 -10.26
CA GLY A 113 -15.10 21.87 -9.93
C GLY A 113 -14.98 22.11 -8.42
N PRO A 114 -14.61 23.33 -8.00
CA PRO A 114 -14.47 23.68 -6.59
C PRO A 114 -15.79 23.48 -5.86
N VAL A 115 -15.75 22.77 -4.73
CA VAL A 115 -16.88 22.70 -3.80
C VAL A 115 -16.92 24.06 -3.09
N ARG A 116 -17.81 24.93 -3.56
CA ARG A 116 -18.07 26.24 -2.95
C ARG A 116 -18.64 26.11 -1.54
#